data_AF-A0AAU4U0U0-F1
#
_entry.id   AF-A0AAU4U0U0-F1
#
_cell.length_a   1.000
_cell.length_b   1.000
_cell.length_c   1.000
_cell.angle_alpha   90.00
_cell.angle_beta   90.00
_cell.angle_gamma   90.00
#
_symmetry.space_group_name_H-M   'P 1'
#
loop_
_entity.id
_entity.type
_entity.pdbx_description
1 polymer ?
#
loop_
_entity_poly.entity_id
_entity_poly.type
_entity_poly.pdbx_seq_one_letter_code
_entity_poly.pdbx_strand_id
1 'polypeptide(L)'
;MTTRGLADDTMSDGLARHDHLLDRTTVVEGPDGLTSPGEPVFVARENARGENDGYLLTLWWNRTTDLSELLIHDAADLRRTPLARVKLPSRVPFGFHGSWADHVVLDRAIAAHRNDGR
;
A
#
# COMPACT_ATOMS: atom_id res chain seq x y z
N MET A 1 -6.29 -5.39 5.21
CA MET A 1 -6.64 -6.28 4.09
C MET A 1 -7.85 -7.11 4.47
N THR A 2 -8.60 -7.62 3.51
CA THR A 2 -9.79 -8.46 3.74
C THR A 2 -9.62 -9.85 3.14
N THR A 3 -10.31 -10.83 3.74
CA THR A 3 -10.36 -12.23 3.29
C THR A 3 -11.81 -12.69 3.27
N ARG A 4 -12.68 -11.99 2.54
CA ARG A 4 -14.12 -12.27 2.45
C ARG A 4 -14.42 -13.49 1.57
N GLY A 5 -13.42 -14.03 0.89
CA GLY A 5 -13.51 -15.28 0.13
C GLY A 5 -14.16 -15.11 -1.24
N LEU A 6 -13.91 -13.98 -1.91
CA LEU A 6 -14.50 -13.71 -3.23
C LEU A 6 -14.09 -14.70 -4.34
N ALA A 7 -12.99 -15.46 -4.17
CA ALA A 7 -12.60 -16.58 -5.01
C ALA A 7 -11.64 -17.54 -4.27
N ASP A 8 -11.70 -18.84 -4.58
CA ASP A 8 -10.96 -19.92 -3.89
C ASP A 8 -9.43 -19.77 -3.93
N ASP A 9 -8.92 -19.02 -4.90
CA ASP A 9 -7.49 -18.82 -5.17
C ASP A 9 -7.03 -17.36 -4.91
N THR A 10 -7.83 -16.61 -4.14
CA THR A 10 -7.50 -15.27 -3.67
C THR A 10 -7.12 -15.31 -2.20
N MET A 11 -5.87 -14.96 -1.88
CA MET A 11 -5.38 -14.94 -0.50
C MET A 11 -6.01 -13.80 0.31
N SER A 12 -6.09 -12.61 -0.29
CA SER A 12 -6.75 -11.43 0.23
C SER A 12 -7.50 -10.73 -0.90
N ASP A 13 -8.70 -10.22 -0.66
CA ASP A 13 -9.62 -9.77 -1.71
C ASP A 13 -9.87 -8.26 -1.73
N GLY A 14 -9.19 -7.51 -0.87
CA GLY A 14 -9.37 -6.07 -0.80
C GLY A 14 -8.57 -5.38 0.30
N LEU A 15 -8.63 -4.05 0.25
CA LEU A 15 -8.22 -3.17 1.33
C LEU A 15 -9.44 -2.76 2.13
N ALA A 16 -9.29 -2.71 3.44
CA ALA A 16 -10.28 -2.15 4.34
C ALA A 16 -9.64 -1.03 5.14
N ARG A 17 -10.37 0.06 5.28
CA ARG A 17 -10.11 1.11 6.26
C ARG A 17 -11.28 1.12 7.23
N HIS A 18 -10.98 1.16 8.52
CA HIS A 18 -11.98 1.38 9.55
C HIS A 18 -11.73 2.73 10.22
N ASP A 19 -12.77 3.53 10.35
CA ASP A 19 -12.80 4.82 11.03
C ASP A 19 -13.48 4.63 12.38
N HIS A 20 -12.72 4.71 13.47
CA HIS A 20 -13.20 4.44 14.82
C HIS A 20 -14.11 5.55 15.36
N LEU A 21 -13.94 6.80 14.91
CA LEU A 21 -14.77 7.91 15.38
C LEU A 21 -16.17 7.85 14.77
N LEU A 22 -16.25 7.37 13.53
CA LEU A 22 -17.50 7.24 12.79
C LEU A 22 -18.08 5.82 12.80
N ASP A 23 -17.39 4.89 13.48
CA ASP A 23 -17.66 3.45 13.48
C ASP A 23 -17.99 2.91 12.06
N ARG A 24 -17.12 3.24 11.11
CA ARG A 24 -17.37 2.99 9.69
C ARG A 24 -16.22 2.24 9.05
N THR A 25 -16.54 1.11 8.41
CA THR A 25 -15.60 0.38 7.57
C THR A 25 -15.87 0.64 6.09
N THR A 26 -14.85 1.06 5.36
CA THR A 26 -14.83 1.13 3.90
C THR A 26 -13.95 0.01 3.36
N VAL A 27 -14.46 -0.74 2.38
CA VAL A 27 -13.73 -1.84 1.73
C VAL A 27 -13.65 -1.56 0.23
N VAL A 28 -12.47 -1.77 -0.35
CA VAL A 28 -12.22 -1.61 -1.79
C VAL A 28 -11.53 -2.82 -2.36
N GLU A 29 -11.95 -3.19 -3.56
CA GLU A 29 -11.32 -4.24 -4.39
C GLU A 29 -10.34 -3.61 -5.38
N GLY A 30 -9.46 -4.44 -5.93
CA GLY A 30 -8.53 -4.00 -6.96
C GLY A 30 -9.25 -3.71 -8.29
N PRO A 31 -8.87 -2.64 -9.02
CA PRO A 31 -9.35 -2.40 -10.37
C PRO A 31 -8.75 -3.40 -11.36
N ASP A 32 -9.40 -3.60 -12.50
CA ASP A 32 -8.85 -4.30 -13.68
C ASP A 32 -8.24 -5.70 -13.41
N GLY A 33 -8.87 -6.49 -12.53
CA GLY A 33 -8.43 -7.84 -12.21
C GLY A 33 -7.24 -7.92 -11.23
N LEU A 34 -6.84 -6.79 -10.64
CA LEU A 34 -5.91 -6.78 -9.52
C LEU A 34 -6.55 -7.41 -8.29
N THR A 35 -5.80 -8.31 -7.64
CA THR A 35 -6.21 -9.04 -6.45
C THR A 35 -5.01 -9.25 -5.51
N SER A 36 -5.23 -9.91 -4.38
CA SER A 36 -4.20 -10.27 -3.39
C SER A 36 -3.30 -9.09 -3.02
N PRO A 37 -3.86 -7.97 -2.52
CA PRO A 37 -3.04 -6.87 -2.04
C PRO A 37 -2.07 -7.34 -0.95
N GLY A 38 -0.83 -6.87 -1.00
CA GLY A 38 0.13 -6.97 0.09
C GLY A 38 -0.19 -6.03 1.25
N GLU A 39 0.68 -6.01 2.26
CA GLU A 39 0.51 -5.10 3.41
C GLU A 39 0.44 -3.63 2.97
N PRO A 40 -0.62 -2.88 3.34
CA PRO A 40 -0.69 -1.46 3.05
C PRO A 40 0.27 -0.68 3.95
N VAL A 41 1.06 0.20 3.36
CA VAL A 41 1.97 1.11 4.07
C VAL A 41 1.41 2.52 4.02
N PHE A 42 1.17 3.12 5.19
CA PHE A 42 0.78 4.53 5.29
C PHE A 42 2.00 5.45 5.11
N VAL A 43 1.81 6.51 4.33
CA VAL A 43 2.80 7.56 4.09
C VAL A 43 2.14 8.91 4.36
N ALA A 44 2.57 9.60 5.41
CA ALA A 44 2.08 10.93 5.73
C ALA A 44 2.37 11.91 4.59
N ARG A 45 1.42 12.82 4.32
CA ARG A 45 1.66 13.96 3.44
C ARG A 45 2.69 14.89 4.07
N GLU A 46 3.42 15.63 3.24
CA GLU A 46 4.22 16.75 3.74
C GLU A 46 3.31 17.74 4.49
N ASN A 47 3.71 18.11 5.72
CA ASN A 47 2.94 18.96 6.61
C ASN A 47 1.54 18.42 6.96
N ALA A 48 1.38 17.09 7.02
CA ALA A 48 0.14 16.42 7.39
C ALA A 48 -0.50 17.00 8.66
N ARG A 49 -1.82 17.23 8.63
CA ARG A 49 -2.57 17.85 9.74
C ARG A 49 -3.41 16.87 10.57
N GLY A 50 -3.49 15.62 10.16
CA GLY A 50 -4.27 14.58 10.82
C GLY A 50 -3.68 13.19 10.60
N GLU A 51 -4.15 12.22 11.38
CA GLU A 51 -3.62 10.84 11.35
C GLU A 51 -3.77 10.14 9.99
N ASN A 52 -4.76 10.54 9.20
CA ASN A 52 -5.09 9.97 7.90
C ASN A 52 -4.73 10.92 6.73
N ASP A 53 -4.07 12.04 6.99
CA ASP A 53 -3.66 12.98 5.96
C ASP A 53 -2.39 12.46 5.27
N GLY A 54 -2.62 11.62 4.26
CA GLY A 54 -1.54 10.93 3.57
C GLY A 54 -2.05 9.94 2.55
N TYR A 55 -1.22 8.94 2.30
CA TYR A 55 -1.41 7.96 1.25
C TYR A 55 -1.30 6.54 1.78
N LEU A 56 -2.00 5.61 1.14
CA LEU A 56 -1.80 4.17 1.32
C LEU A 56 -1.14 3.59 0.08
N LEU A 57 0.06 3.07 0.25
CA LEU A 57 0.82 2.35 -0.77
C LEU A 57 0.57 0.86 -0.61
N THR A 58 0.24 0.17 -1.71
CA THR A 58 -0.03 -1.27 -1.68
C THR A 58 0.38 -1.92 -2.99
N LEU A 59 1.10 -3.03 -2.92
CA LEU A 59 1.38 -3.88 -4.08
C LEU A 59 0.19 -4.80 -4.34
N TRP A 60 -0.26 -4.84 -5.58
CA TRP A 60 -1.33 -5.70 -6.07
C TRP A 60 -0.80 -6.60 -7.18
N TRP A 61 -1.44 -7.74 -7.37
CA TRP A 61 -1.06 -8.70 -8.41
C TRP A 61 -2.24 -8.98 -9.34
N ASN A 62 -1.96 -9.04 -10.64
CA ASN A 62 -2.92 -9.44 -11.65
C ASN A 62 -2.61 -10.87 -12.09
N ARG A 63 -3.55 -11.79 -11.86
CA ARG A 63 -3.37 -13.21 -12.19
C ARG A 63 -3.30 -13.47 -13.70
N THR A 64 -4.02 -12.70 -14.50
CA THR A 64 -4.10 -12.90 -15.94
C THR A 64 -2.80 -12.51 -16.63
N THR A 65 -2.16 -11.42 -16.19
CA THR A 65 -0.90 -10.95 -16.77
C THR A 65 0.34 -11.46 -16.04
N ASP A 66 0.16 -12.01 -14.83
CA ASP A 66 1.21 -12.34 -13.87
C ASP A 66 2.14 -11.15 -13.55
N LEU A 67 1.59 -9.93 -13.58
CA LEU A 67 2.32 -8.70 -13.26
C LEU A 67 1.78 -8.05 -11.98
N SER A 68 2.62 -7.24 -11.35
CA SER A 68 2.24 -6.47 -10.18
C SER A 68 2.10 -4.98 -10.48
N GLU A 69 1.28 -4.30 -9.69
CA GLU A 69 1.18 -2.84 -9.69
C GLU A 69 1.29 -2.30 -8.27
N LEU A 70 1.98 -1.19 -8.08
CA LEU A 70 1.89 -0.40 -6.86
C LEU A 70 0.73 0.59 -7.02
N LEU A 71 -0.30 0.46 -6.19
CA LEU A 71 -1.41 1.39 -6.13
C LEU A 71 -1.20 2.39 -5.00
N ILE A 72 -1.52 3.66 -5.28
CA ILE A 72 -1.45 4.76 -4.31
C ILE A 72 -2.87 5.29 -4.11
N HIS A 73 -3.41 5.11 -2.90
CA HIS A 73 -4.73 5.61 -2.53
C HIS A 73 -4.60 6.83 -1.61
N ASP A 74 -5.61 7.69 -1.64
CA ASP A 74 -5.81 8.68 -0.57
C ASP A 74 -6.20 7.93 0.72
N ALA A 75 -5.50 8.18 1.82
CA ALA A 75 -5.78 7.49 3.09
C ALA A 75 -7.05 8.02 3.78
N ALA A 76 -7.39 9.30 3.56
CA ALA A 76 -8.59 9.93 4.13
C ALA A 76 -9.86 9.57 3.34
N ASP A 77 -9.72 9.18 2.07
CA ASP A 77 -10.83 8.76 1.22
C ASP A 77 -10.46 7.52 0.37
N LEU A 78 -10.63 6.35 0.98
CA LEU A 78 -10.31 5.07 0.36
C LEU A 78 -11.38 4.70 -0.68
N ARG A 79 -11.05 4.86 -1.96
CA ARG A 79 -11.91 4.50 -3.10
C ARG A 79 -11.29 3.39 -3.94
N ARG A 80 -12.11 2.68 -4.71
CA ARG A 80 -11.64 1.67 -5.68
C ARG A 80 -10.70 2.24 -6.74
N THR A 81 -10.93 3.48 -7.17
CA THR A 81 -10.05 4.19 -8.11
C THR A 81 -8.90 4.83 -7.32
N PRO A 82 -7.64 4.38 -7.50
CA PRO A 82 -6.50 4.97 -6.81
C PRO A 82 -6.15 6.35 -7.39
N LEU A 83 -5.39 7.14 -6.63
CA LEU A 83 -4.81 8.41 -7.11
C LEU A 83 -3.78 8.17 -8.21
N ALA A 84 -2.99 7.10 -8.07
CA ALA A 84 -1.98 6.72 -9.04
C ALA A 84 -1.76 5.20 -9.07
N ARG A 85 -1.24 4.74 -10.21
CA ARG A 85 -0.89 3.34 -10.47
C ARG A 85 0.49 3.28 -11.09
N VAL A 86 1.39 2.52 -10.48
CA VAL A 86 2.71 2.24 -11.04
C VAL A 86 2.72 0.80 -11.52
N LYS A 87 2.70 0.61 -12.84
CA LYS A 87 2.77 -0.72 -13.45
C LYS A 87 4.19 -1.24 -13.40
N LEU A 88 4.39 -2.42 -12.82
CA LEU A 88 5.71 -3.04 -12.72
C LEU A 88 5.93 -3.99 -13.92
N PRO A 89 7.15 -4.08 -14.44
CA PRO A 89 7.46 -4.95 -15.58
C PRO A 89 7.56 -6.44 -15.19
N SER A 90 7.36 -6.77 -13.90
CA SER A 90 7.44 -8.12 -13.37
C SER A 90 6.51 -8.31 -12.17
N ARG A 91 6.29 -9.58 -11.82
CA ARG A 91 5.64 -9.97 -10.56
C ARG A 91 6.49 -9.58 -9.36
N VAL A 92 5.85 -9.02 -8.34
CA VAL A 92 6.39 -8.99 -6.97
C VAL A 92 5.79 -10.17 -6.20
N PRO A 93 6.61 -11.10 -5.68
CA PRO A 93 6.11 -12.21 -4.86
C PRO A 93 5.37 -11.73 -3.62
N PHE A 94 4.48 -12.56 -3.07
CA PHE A 94 3.81 -12.25 -1.81
C PHE A 94 4.83 -12.13 -0.68
N GLY A 95 4.98 -10.92 -0.18
CA GLY A 95 5.83 -10.59 0.97
C GLY A 95 5.05 -10.57 2.27
N PHE A 96 5.76 -10.28 3.37
CA PHE A 96 5.17 -10.07 4.68
C PHE A 96 4.97 -8.58 4.92
N HIS A 97 5.97 -7.93 5.52
CA HIS A 97 5.87 -6.56 5.97
C HIS A 97 6.67 -5.59 5.10
N GLY A 98 6.24 -4.33 5.12
CA GLY A 98 6.91 -3.21 4.48
C GLY A 98 7.02 -2.00 5.40
N SER A 99 7.87 -1.05 5.03
CA SER A 99 7.98 0.23 5.73
C SER A 99 8.34 1.34 4.76
N TRP A 100 7.88 2.55 5.06
CA TRP A 100 8.28 3.76 4.36
C TRP A 100 9.31 4.52 5.20
N ALA A 101 10.35 5.03 4.55
CA ALA A 101 11.30 5.96 5.13
C ALA A 101 11.41 7.16 4.21
N ASP A 102 11.24 8.37 4.76
CA ASP A 102 11.48 9.59 4.01
C ASP A 102 12.97 9.72 3.64
N HIS A 103 13.24 10.38 2.52
CA HIS A 103 14.61 10.59 2.03
C HIS A 103 15.51 11.24 3.08
N VAL A 104 15.03 12.16 3.92
CA VAL A 104 15.83 12.77 4.99
C VAL A 104 16.28 11.73 6.02
N VAL A 105 15.44 10.73 6.32
CA VAL A 105 15.79 9.64 7.23
C VAL A 105 16.87 8.76 6.60
N LEU A 106 16.71 8.42 5.32
CA LEU A 106 17.68 7.62 4.58
C LEU A 106 19.03 8.34 4.44
N ASP A 107 19.02 9.62 4.09
CA ASP A 107 20.23 10.43 3.92
C ASP A 107 21.01 10.54 5.24
N ARG A 108 20.32 10.73 6.37
CA ARG A 108 20.93 10.71 7.70
C ARG A 108 21.54 9.35 8.04
N ALA A 109 20.82 8.26 7.74
CA ALA A 109 21.31 6.90 7.98
C ALA A 109 22.57 6.59 7.14
N ILE A 110 22.58 7.00 5.86
CA ILE A 110 23.73 6.85 4.97
C ILE A 110 24.92 7.68 5.47
N ALA A 111 24.69 8.93 5.88
CA ALA A 111 25.74 9.81 6.40
C ALA A 111 26.35 9.25 7.70
N ALA A 112 25.53 8.73 8.63
CA ALA A 112 25.99 8.09 9.84
C ALA A 112 26.87 6.87 9.53
N HIS A 113 26.43 5.99 8.62
CA HIS A 113 27.19 4.80 8.25
C HIS A 113 28.55 5.12 7.62
N ARG A 114 28.63 6.19 6.81
CA ARG A 114 29.90 6.65 6.20
C ARG A 114 30.89 7.21 7.23
N ASN A 115 30.39 7.80 8.31
CA ASN A 115 31.22 8.36 9.37
C ASN A 115 31.74 7.29 10.36
N ASP A 116 31.16 6.08 10.35
CA ASP A 116 31.52 4.97 11.23
C ASP A 116 32.67 4.07 10.72
N GLY A 117 33.32 4.42 9.60
CA GLY A 117 34.66 3.93 9.25
C GLY A 117 34.84 2.40 9.18
N ARG A 118 33.96 1.71 8.44
CA ARG A 118 34.34 0.47 7.74
C ARG A 118 34.63 0.75 6.28
#